data_AF-A0A0G2F0D1-F1
#
_entry.id   AF-A0A0G2F0D1-F1
#
_cell.length_a   1.000
_cell.length_b   1.000
_cell.length_c   1.000
_cell.angle_alpha   90.00
_cell.angle_beta   90.00
_cell.angle_gamma   90.00
#
_symmetry.space_group_name_H-M   'P 1'
#
loop_
_entity.id
_entity.type
_entity.pdbx_description
1 polymer ?
#
loop_
_entity_poly.entity_id
_entity_poly.type
_entity_poly.pdbx_seq_one_letter_code
_entity_poly.pdbx_strand_id
1 'polypeptide(L)'
;MGSWDCYCAICGSALGAAHVSARPRTARFNRWREAEHRKAQADETETENNDAEKSDDADDADDDTYSIDSYEEKFSYDPAILSEADLEWMRPVHILGFNPDAKGVSKAFIAGPGHYWDYGGVEFDGELGDGVPHYYSVVSDITAVFPFHWCCFELLLKALTGTADPGMLEKDLLYSIMEDLAPDCASRLDLDYGTPDPEDGQFWESRAGEEASNLESVPNSTD
;
A
#
# COMPACT_ATOMS: atom_id res chain seq x y z
N MET A 1 19.76 -5.85 8.58
CA MET A 1 18.91 -5.01 7.71
C MET A 1 17.49 -5.24 8.17
N GLY A 2 16.70 -4.18 8.37
CA GLY A 2 15.29 -4.31 8.74
C GLY A 2 14.49 -4.86 7.56
N SER A 3 13.38 -5.55 7.84
CA SER A 3 12.38 -5.91 6.83
C SER A 3 11.65 -4.69 6.34
N TRP A 4 11.24 -4.65 5.07
CA TRP A 4 10.39 -3.59 4.53
C TRP A 4 9.22 -4.22 3.80
N ASP A 5 8.03 -3.65 3.97
CA ASP A 5 6.90 -3.99 3.11
C ASP A 5 7.13 -3.53 1.68
N CYS A 6 6.43 -4.15 0.74
CA CYS A 6 6.39 -3.71 -0.65
C CYS A 6 4.98 -3.27 -1.02
N TYR A 7 4.91 -2.27 -1.88
CA TYR A 7 3.68 -1.63 -2.29
C TYR A 7 3.45 -1.84 -3.78
N CYS A 8 2.20 -1.67 -4.23
CA CYS A 8 1.88 -1.70 -5.65
C CYS A 8 2.70 -0.65 -6.39
N ALA A 9 3.54 -1.06 -7.34
CA ALA A 9 4.41 -0.18 -8.12
C ALA A 9 3.65 0.85 -8.98
N ILE A 10 2.33 0.71 -9.11
CA ILE A 10 1.50 1.60 -9.94
C ILE A 10 0.69 2.59 -9.09
N CYS A 11 0.13 2.16 -7.95
CA CYS A 11 -0.73 3.01 -7.12
C CYS A 11 -0.18 3.29 -5.72
N GLY A 12 0.93 2.67 -5.33
CA GLY A 12 1.58 2.87 -4.02
C GLY A 12 0.80 2.28 -2.84
N SER A 13 -0.34 1.62 -3.08
CA SER A 13 -1.16 1.02 -2.02
C SER A 13 -0.64 -0.36 -1.58
N ALA A 14 -1.12 -0.82 -0.42
CA ALA A 14 -0.81 -2.12 0.16
C ALA A 14 -1.19 -3.30 -0.74
N LEU A 15 -0.41 -4.37 -0.64
CA LEU A 15 -0.63 -5.63 -1.34
C LEU A 15 -1.42 -6.63 -0.47
N GLY A 16 -2.54 -6.19 0.11
CA GLY A 16 -3.38 -7.03 0.99
C GLY A 16 -3.07 -6.95 2.50
N ALA A 17 -2.16 -6.05 2.92
CA ALA A 17 -1.87 -5.76 4.33
C ALA A 17 -2.91 -4.85 5.02
N ALA A 18 -3.90 -4.36 4.27
CA ALA A 18 -4.97 -3.53 4.81
C ALA A 18 -5.91 -4.34 5.71
N HIS A 19 -6.21 -3.83 6.90
CA HIS A 19 -6.95 -4.54 7.93
C HIS A 19 -8.25 -3.82 8.31
N VAL A 20 -9.39 -4.50 8.22
CA VAL A 20 -10.68 -4.00 8.72
C VAL A 20 -10.93 -4.57 10.12
N SER A 21 -11.37 -3.74 11.06
CA SER A 21 -11.69 -4.24 12.41
C SER A 21 -12.87 -5.20 12.37
N ALA A 22 -12.85 -6.20 13.26
CA ALA A 22 -13.97 -7.09 13.45
C ALA A 22 -15.19 -6.39 14.10
N ARG A 23 -15.00 -5.20 14.68
CA ARG A 23 -16.04 -4.48 15.45
C ARG A 23 -16.12 -3.00 15.05
N PRO A 24 -17.31 -2.39 15.13
CA PRO A 24 -17.44 -0.94 14.99
C PRO A 24 -16.68 -0.19 16.10
N ARG A 25 -16.29 1.05 15.81
CA ARG A 25 -15.58 1.92 16.78
C ARG A 25 -16.39 2.16 18.04
N THR A 26 -15.74 2.10 19.19
CA THR A 26 -16.37 2.44 20.46
C THR A 26 -16.65 3.95 20.55
N ALA A 27 -17.67 4.32 21.34
CA ALA A 27 -17.94 5.72 21.64
C ALA A 27 -16.77 6.42 22.36
N ARG A 28 -15.93 5.65 23.08
CA ARG A 28 -14.69 6.16 23.69
C ARG A 28 -13.69 6.57 22.60
N PHE A 29 -13.42 5.68 21.65
CA PHE A 29 -12.51 5.93 20.54
C PHE A 29 -12.94 7.13 19.71
N ASN A 30 -14.23 7.24 19.39
CA ASN A 30 -14.76 8.38 18.63
C ASN A 30 -14.53 9.71 19.37
N ARG A 31 -14.76 9.77 20.69
CA ARG A 31 -14.48 10.98 21.49
C ARG A 31 -13.00 11.33 21.52
N TRP A 32 -12.12 10.33 21.62
CA TRP A 32 -10.68 10.52 21.56
C TRP A 32 -10.25 11.10 20.21
N ARG A 33 -10.71 10.51 19.10
CA ARG A 33 -10.42 10.98 17.74
C ARG A 33 -10.92 12.41 17.50
N GLU A 34 -12.12 12.75 17.95
CA GLU A 34 -12.65 14.12 17.88
C GLU A 34 -11.84 15.12 18.72
N ALA A 35 -11.27 14.69 19.84
CA ALA A 35 -10.37 15.53 20.63
C ALA A 35 -9.03 15.75 19.91
N GLU A 36 -8.44 14.69 19.34
CA GLU A 36 -7.20 14.79 18.56
C GLU A 36 -7.36 15.67 17.32
N HIS A 37 -8.45 15.50 16.57
CA HIS A 37 -8.72 16.35 15.40
C HIS A 37 -8.91 17.83 15.78
N ARG A 38 -9.56 18.11 16.92
CA ARG A 38 -9.67 19.49 17.43
C ARG A 38 -8.32 20.08 17.85
N LYS A 39 -7.43 19.27 18.44
CA LYS A 39 -6.07 19.71 18.78
C LYS A 39 -5.26 20.02 17.54
N ALA A 40 -5.27 19.13 16.54
CA ALA A 40 -4.57 19.33 15.28
C ALA A 40 -5.03 20.63 14.58
N GLN A 41 -6.34 20.88 14.51
CA GLN A 41 -6.88 22.12 13.96
C GLN A 41 -6.51 23.37 14.76
N ALA A 42 -6.40 23.28 16.08
CA ALA A 42 -5.98 24.39 16.91
C ALA A 42 -4.49 24.75 16.68
N ASP A 43 -3.63 23.74 16.57
CA ASP A 43 -2.20 23.89 16.30
C ASP A 43 -1.95 24.50 14.91
N GLU A 44 -2.72 24.09 13.90
CA GLU A 44 -2.70 24.72 12.56
C GLU A 44 -3.10 26.21 12.58
N THR A 45 -4.01 26.61 13.48
CA THR A 45 -4.42 28.02 13.62
C THR A 45 -3.50 28.89 14.47
N GLU A 46 -2.62 28.31 15.29
CA GLU A 46 -1.70 29.05 16.16
C GLU A 46 -0.37 29.41 15.48
N THR A 47 -0.09 28.90 14.27
CA THR A 47 1.11 29.25 13.50
C THR A 47 1.13 30.69 12.92
N GLU A 48 0.08 31.49 13.10
CA GLU A 48 0.07 32.92 12.72
C GLU A 48 0.30 33.91 13.89
N ASN A 49 0.44 33.49 15.16
CA ASN A 49 0.71 34.44 16.25
C ASN A 49 1.61 33.87 17.37
N ASN A 50 2.90 34.21 17.28
CA ASN A 50 3.92 34.39 18.32
C ASN A 50 4.04 33.39 19.49
N ASP A 51 5.29 32.90 19.62
CA ASP A 51 6.03 32.58 20.85
C ASP A 51 5.32 32.96 22.17
N ALA A 52 4.63 32.00 22.77
CA ALA A 52 4.24 32.06 24.17
C ALA A 52 4.37 30.67 24.81
N GLU A 53 5.02 30.66 25.97
CA GLU A 53 5.50 29.52 26.74
C GLU A 53 4.43 28.41 26.92
N LYS A 54 4.74 27.18 26.48
CA LYS A 54 3.98 25.98 26.83
C LYS A 54 4.07 25.74 28.34
N SER A 55 2.97 25.94 29.04
CA SER A 55 2.78 25.42 30.39
C SER A 55 2.41 23.94 30.29
N ASP A 56 3.35 23.10 30.72
CA ASP A 56 3.15 21.67 30.96
C ASP A 56 2.18 21.47 32.14
N ASP A 57 0.87 21.48 31.88
CA ASP A 57 -0.12 20.97 32.83
C ASP A 57 -0.61 19.59 32.33
N ALA A 58 0.05 18.58 32.91
CA ALA A 58 -0.31 17.18 32.81
C ALA A 58 -1.61 16.91 33.59
N ASP A 59 -2.66 16.57 32.87
CA ASP A 59 -3.70 15.65 33.36
C ASP A 59 -3.48 14.28 32.70
N ASP A 60 -2.38 13.66 33.09
CA ASP A 60 -2.05 12.25 32.86
C ASP A 60 -2.75 11.40 33.92
N ALA A 61 -4.00 11.04 33.65
CA ALA A 61 -4.78 10.12 34.47
C ALA A 61 -5.83 9.37 33.63
N ASP A 62 -5.37 8.55 32.70
CA ASP A 62 -5.86 7.17 32.63
C ASP A 62 -4.81 6.28 31.97
N ASP A 63 -4.29 5.38 32.79
CA ASP A 63 -3.48 4.21 32.46
C ASP A 63 -4.31 3.28 31.55
N ASP A 64 -4.47 3.68 30.29
CA ASP A 64 -4.72 2.75 29.22
C ASP A 64 -3.41 1.97 29.01
N THR A 65 -3.20 1.00 29.89
CA THR A 65 -2.50 -0.23 29.55
C THR A 65 -2.83 -0.52 28.09
N TYR A 66 -1.83 -0.56 27.20
CA TYR A 66 -1.97 -0.89 25.77
C TYR A 66 -2.89 -2.10 25.59
N SER A 67 -4.19 -1.87 25.57
CA SER A 67 -5.18 -2.93 25.45
C SER A 67 -5.16 -3.28 23.98
N ILE A 68 -5.14 -4.57 23.68
CA ILE A 68 -5.25 -5.06 22.31
C ILE A 68 -6.41 -4.39 21.57
N ASP A 69 -7.52 -4.12 22.29
CA ASP A 69 -8.69 -3.41 21.76
C ASP A 69 -8.35 -1.98 21.31
N SER A 70 -7.55 -1.22 22.07
CA SER A 70 -7.15 0.15 21.72
C SER A 70 -6.19 0.20 20.53
N TYR A 71 -5.33 -0.83 20.39
CA TYR A 71 -4.43 -0.96 19.25
C TYR A 71 -5.22 -1.33 17.99
N GLU A 72 -6.11 -2.32 18.08
CA GLU A 72 -6.99 -2.71 16.97
C GLU A 72 -7.82 -1.51 16.51
N GLU A 73 -8.41 -0.73 17.42
CA GLU A 73 -9.20 0.45 17.05
C GLU A 73 -8.39 1.52 16.33
N LYS A 74 -7.09 1.65 16.63
CA LYS A 74 -6.21 2.65 16.00
C LYS A 74 -5.64 2.18 14.66
N PHE A 75 -5.31 0.90 14.54
CA PHE A 75 -4.57 0.31 13.41
C PHE A 75 -5.41 -0.65 12.56
N SER A 76 -6.68 -0.30 12.37
CA SER A 76 -7.57 -0.94 11.40
C SER A 76 -8.47 0.09 10.74
N TYR A 77 -9.24 -0.32 9.75
CA TYR A 77 -10.32 0.46 9.14
C TYR A 77 -11.69 0.16 9.78
N ASP A 78 -12.57 1.16 9.78
CA ASP A 78 -13.93 1.03 10.34
C ASP A 78 -14.81 0.17 9.41
N PRO A 79 -15.34 -0.98 9.88
CA PRO A 79 -16.22 -1.85 9.09
C PRO A 79 -17.54 -1.17 8.65
N ALA A 80 -17.89 -0.03 9.25
CA ALA A 80 -19.03 0.77 8.80
C ALA A 80 -18.74 1.62 7.55
N ILE A 81 -17.47 1.81 7.18
CA ILE A 81 -17.02 2.61 6.03
C ILE A 81 -16.43 1.70 4.94
N LEU A 82 -15.51 0.80 5.32
CA LEU A 82 -14.86 -0.15 4.41
C LEU A 82 -15.12 -1.56 4.90
N SER A 83 -15.65 -2.42 4.04
CA SER A 83 -15.79 -3.84 4.31
C SER A 83 -14.58 -4.62 3.79
N GLU A 84 -14.38 -5.84 4.30
CA GLU A 84 -13.38 -6.78 3.75
C GLU A 84 -13.60 -7.03 2.25
N ALA A 85 -14.85 -7.01 1.78
CA ALA A 85 -15.16 -7.17 0.37
C ALA A 85 -14.67 -6.00 -0.49
N ASP A 86 -14.64 -4.78 0.07
CA ASP A 86 -14.12 -3.59 -0.61
C ASP A 86 -12.59 -3.63 -0.75
N LEU A 87 -11.90 -4.46 0.06
CA LEU A 87 -10.45 -4.63 0.04
C LEU A 87 -10.01 -5.89 -0.72
N GLU A 88 -10.94 -6.74 -1.17
CA GLU A 88 -10.64 -8.04 -1.79
C GLU A 88 -9.76 -7.89 -3.05
N TRP A 89 -9.89 -6.77 -3.77
CA TRP A 89 -9.12 -6.49 -4.98
C TRP A 89 -7.62 -6.28 -4.72
N MET A 90 -7.22 -5.96 -3.48
CA MET A 90 -5.81 -5.75 -3.11
C MET A 90 -5.08 -7.06 -2.80
N ARG A 91 -5.81 -8.16 -2.57
CA ARG A 91 -5.21 -9.46 -2.23
C ARG A 91 -4.51 -10.16 -3.40
N PRO A 92 -5.10 -10.26 -4.61
CA PRO A 92 -4.41 -10.88 -5.73
C PRO A 92 -3.33 -9.95 -6.28
N VAL A 93 -2.07 -10.38 -6.15
CA VAL A 93 -0.90 -9.63 -6.61
C VAL A 93 -0.37 -10.24 -7.91
N HIS A 94 0.03 -9.40 -8.84
CA HIS A 94 0.82 -9.80 -10.00
C HIS A 94 2.20 -9.14 -9.89
N ILE A 95 3.20 -9.71 -10.55
CA ILE A 95 4.55 -9.13 -10.58
C ILE A 95 4.97 -8.86 -12.01
N LEU A 96 5.74 -7.79 -12.20
CA LEU A 96 6.60 -7.58 -13.37
C LEU A 96 8.02 -7.95 -12.95
N GLY A 97 8.55 -9.03 -13.53
CA GLY A 97 9.90 -9.50 -13.26
C GLY A 97 10.75 -9.55 -14.50
N PHE A 98 12.06 -9.72 -14.33
CA PHE A 98 13.02 -9.84 -15.41
C PHE A 98 13.83 -11.12 -15.30
N ASN A 99 13.85 -11.90 -16.38
CA ASN A 99 14.64 -13.13 -16.47
C ASN A 99 15.73 -12.98 -17.55
N PRO A 100 17.00 -12.72 -17.17
CA PRO A 100 18.08 -12.55 -18.14
C PRO A 100 18.34 -13.83 -18.96
N ASP A 101 18.01 -15.00 -18.42
CA ASP A 101 18.21 -16.30 -19.06
C ASP A 101 17.03 -16.73 -19.95
N ALA A 102 15.98 -15.91 -20.06
CA ALA A 102 14.83 -16.21 -20.92
C ALA A 102 15.28 -16.39 -22.37
N LYS A 103 14.75 -17.41 -23.07
CA LYS A 103 15.12 -17.68 -24.47
C LYS A 103 14.41 -16.78 -25.49
N GLY A 104 13.38 -16.06 -25.06
CA GLY A 104 12.59 -15.15 -25.89
C GLY A 104 13.32 -13.84 -26.22
N VAL A 105 12.70 -13.06 -27.10
CA VAL A 105 13.14 -11.70 -27.44
C VAL A 105 13.00 -10.77 -26.22
N SER A 106 11.83 -10.82 -25.57
CA SER A 106 11.59 -10.12 -24.30
C SER A 106 12.10 -10.96 -23.13
N LYS A 107 12.70 -10.27 -22.16
CA LYS A 107 13.23 -10.86 -20.91
C LYS A 107 12.32 -10.57 -19.71
N ALA A 108 11.54 -9.50 -19.78
CA ALA A 108 10.54 -9.19 -18.79
C ALA A 108 9.31 -10.09 -18.95
N PHE A 109 8.69 -10.43 -17.83
CA PHE A 109 7.51 -11.26 -17.77
C PHE A 109 6.53 -10.75 -16.72
N ILE A 110 5.26 -11.09 -16.91
CA ILE A 110 4.22 -10.89 -15.90
C ILE A 110 3.84 -12.26 -15.36
N ALA A 111 3.79 -12.39 -14.04
CA ALA A 111 3.33 -13.60 -13.35
C ALA A 111 2.24 -13.27 -12.33
N GLY A 112 1.34 -14.21 -12.09
CA GLY A 112 0.22 -14.07 -11.17
C GLY A 112 -1.05 -14.79 -11.63
N PRO A 113 -2.11 -14.76 -10.82
CA PRO A 113 -2.17 -14.12 -9.50
C PRO A 113 -1.34 -14.89 -8.45
N GLY A 114 -0.69 -14.16 -7.56
CA GLY A 114 -0.07 -14.65 -6.33
C GLY A 114 -0.63 -13.90 -5.13
N HIS A 115 -0.07 -14.15 -3.95
CA HIS A 115 -0.40 -13.45 -2.73
C HIS A 115 0.85 -12.85 -2.10
N TYR A 116 0.71 -11.65 -1.55
CA TYR A 116 1.76 -11.03 -0.76
C TYR A 116 2.00 -11.85 0.50
N TRP A 117 3.27 -12.00 0.83
CA TRP A 117 3.74 -12.51 2.09
C TRP A 117 4.65 -11.45 2.70
N ASP A 118 4.65 -11.37 4.03
CA ASP A 118 5.49 -10.47 4.81
C ASP A 118 6.95 -10.45 4.31
N TYR A 119 7.68 -9.37 4.55
CA TYR A 119 9.06 -9.17 4.10
C TYR A 119 9.21 -8.97 2.57
N GLY A 120 8.23 -8.35 1.91
CA GLY A 120 8.31 -8.05 0.48
C GLY A 120 8.27 -9.31 -0.40
N GLY A 121 7.67 -10.39 0.12
CA GLY A 121 7.53 -11.66 -0.55
C GLY A 121 6.27 -11.72 -1.41
N VAL A 122 6.34 -12.38 -2.57
CA VAL A 122 5.14 -12.79 -3.30
C VAL A 122 5.23 -14.28 -3.58
N GLU A 123 4.23 -15.02 -3.14
CA GLU A 123 4.10 -16.47 -3.34
C GLU A 123 2.98 -16.76 -4.35
N PHE A 124 3.22 -17.75 -5.21
CA PHE A 124 2.31 -18.13 -6.29
C PHE A 124 1.76 -19.54 -6.08
N ASP A 125 0.44 -19.66 -6.17
CA ASP A 125 -0.22 -20.96 -6.16
C ASP A 125 -0.14 -21.60 -7.57
N GLY A 126 0.69 -22.62 -7.73
CA GLY A 126 0.75 -23.46 -8.93
C GLY A 126 2.07 -23.38 -9.72
N GLU A 127 2.12 -24.08 -10.85
CA GLU A 127 3.29 -24.14 -11.73
C GLU A 127 3.45 -22.84 -12.50
N LEU A 128 4.41 -22.01 -12.07
CA LEU A 128 4.95 -20.97 -12.94
C LEU A 128 5.80 -21.64 -14.03
N GLY A 129 5.87 -21.04 -15.22
CA GLY A 129 6.62 -21.61 -16.35
C GLY A 129 8.07 -21.92 -16.01
N ASP A 130 8.68 -22.84 -16.76
CA ASP A 130 10.05 -23.32 -16.52
C ASP A 130 11.04 -22.18 -16.19
N GLY A 131 11.64 -22.24 -14.99
CA GLY A 131 12.66 -21.30 -14.54
C GLY A 131 12.14 -20.05 -13.82
N VAL A 132 10.83 -19.93 -13.59
CA VAL A 132 10.25 -18.87 -12.77
C VAL A 132 10.07 -19.40 -11.35
N PRO A 133 10.82 -18.91 -10.35
CA PRO A 133 10.62 -19.35 -8.96
C PRO A 133 9.21 -19.05 -8.44
N HIS A 134 8.65 -19.97 -7.66
CA HIS A 134 7.33 -19.84 -7.01
C HIS A 134 7.25 -18.75 -5.94
N TYR A 135 8.41 -18.18 -5.60
CA TYR A 135 8.57 -17.16 -4.58
C TYR A 135 9.56 -16.12 -5.08
N TYR A 136 9.22 -14.84 -4.89
CA TYR A 136 10.13 -13.73 -5.11
C TYR A 136 10.20 -12.85 -3.86
N SER A 137 11.39 -12.33 -3.58
CA SER A 137 11.61 -11.32 -2.55
C SER A 137 12.08 -10.04 -3.23
N VAL A 138 11.27 -9.00 -3.15
CA VAL A 138 11.54 -7.67 -3.72
C VAL A 138 12.73 -7.00 -3.01
N VAL A 139 12.94 -7.31 -1.73
CA VAL A 139 13.93 -6.68 -0.82
C VAL A 139 15.28 -7.43 -0.80
N SER A 140 15.51 -8.38 -1.70
CA SER A 140 16.76 -9.15 -1.75
C SER A 140 17.72 -8.58 -2.81
N ASP A 141 19.03 -8.83 -2.69
CA ASP A 141 20.07 -8.48 -3.69
C ASP A 141 19.89 -9.20 -5.06
N ILE A 142 18.72 -9.76 -5.32
CA ILE A 142 18.32 -10.48 -6.51
C ILE A 142 17.54 -9.51 -7.40
N THR A 143 17.60 -9.72 -8.71
CA THR A 143 16.87 -8.96 -9.75
C THR A 143 15.52 -8.45 -9.25
N ALA A 144 15.32 -7.13 -9.33
CA ALA A 144 14.12 -6.47 -8.82
C ALA A 144 12.86 -7.08 -9.45
N VAL A 145 11.80 -7.13 -8.65
CA VAL A 145 10.46 -7.51 -9.10
C VAL A 145 9.48 -6.46 -8.62
N PHE A 146 8.55 -6.06 -9.49
CA PHE A 146 7.62 -4.98 -9.20
C PHE A 146 6.21 -5.54 -9.03
N PRO A 147 5.71 -5.65 -7.78
CA PRO A 147 4.36 -6.13 -7.53
C PRO A 147 3.33 -5.05 -7.89
N PHE A 148 2.15 -5.48 -8.37
CA PHE A 148 1.04 -4.60 -8.70
C PHE A 148 -0.31 -5.32 -8.62
N HIS A 149 -1.38 -4.54 -8.44
CA HIS A 149 -2.75 -5.02 -8.59
C HIS A 149 -3.15 -5.06 -10.07
N TRP A 150 -3.90 -6.10 -10.47
CA TRP A 150 -4.30 -6.25 -11.87
C TRP A 150 -5.12 -5.06 -12.39
N CYS A 151 -6.05 -4.55 -11.58
CA CYS A 151 -6.84 -3.37 -11.94
C CYS A 151 -5.97 -2.13 -12.18
N CYS A 152 -4.93 -1.90 -11.37
CA CYS A 152 -3.99 -0.80 -11.56
C CYS A 152 -3.23 -0.95 -12.89
N PHE A 153 -2.84 -2.18 -13.24
CA PHE A 153 -2.19 -2.46 -14.52
C PHE A 153 -3.12 -2.24 -15.71
N GLU A 154 -4.39 -2.62 -15.62
CA GLU A 154 -5.36 -2.32 -16.69
C GLU A 154 -5.56 -0.81 -16.89
N LEU A 155 -5.57 -0.01 -15.82
CA LEU A 155 -5.64 1.45 -15.93
C LEU A 155 -4.38 2.02 -16.61
N LEU A 156 -3.20 1.54 -16.22
CA LEU A 156 -1.94 1.91 -16.84
C LEU A 156 -1.93 1.57 -18.34
N LEU A 157 -2.36 0.35 -18.71
CA LEU A 157 -2.47 -0.08 -20.10
C LEU A 157 -3.42 0.81 -20.89
N LYS A 158 -4.61 1.12 -20.33
CA LYS A 158 -5.58 2.01 -20.98
C LYS A 158 -4.99 3.40 -21.19
N ALA A 159 -4.25 3.93 -20.20
CA ALA A 159 -3.61 5.24 -20.30
C ALA A 159 -2.50 5.26 -21.38
N LEU A 160 -1.67 4.21 -21.45
CA LEU A 160 -0.51 4.17 -22.35
C LEU A 160 -0.87 3.74 -23.78
N THR A 161 -1.84 2.84 -23.94
CA THR A 161 -2.13 2.14 -25.20
C THR A 161 -3.56 2.34 -25.72
N GLY A 162 -4.45 2.92 -24.90
CA GLY A 162 -5.88 3.04 -25.21
C GLY A 162 -6.66 1.74 -25.05
N THR A 163 -6.03 0.63 -24.64
CA THR A 163 -6.68 -0.68 -24.43
C THR A 163 -6.18 -1.32 -23.13
N ALA A 164 -6.88 -2.35 -22.64
CA ALA A 164 -6.44 -3.14 -21.50
C ALA A 164 -5.65 -4.39 -21.91
N ASP A 165 -5.16 -4.48 -23.15
CA ASP A 165 -4.45 -5.65 -23.68
C ASP A 165 -2.95 -5.62 -23.28
N PRO A 166 -2.47 -6.54 -22.41
CA PRO A 166 -1.06 -6.61 -22.03
C PRO A 166 -0.12 -6.97 -23.18
N GLY A 167 -0.65 -7.46 -24.31
CA GLY A 167 0.10 -7.74 -25.53
C GLY A 167 0.58 -6.49 -26.26
N MET A 168 -0.06 -5.34 -26.02
CA MET A 168 0.30 -4.06 -26.64
C MET A 168 1.44 -3.34 -25.91
N LEU A 169 1.80 -3.81 -24.72
CA LEU A 169 2.82 -3.21 -23.88
C LEU A 169 4.19 -3.85 -24.11
N GLU A 170 5.20 -3.01 -24.32
CA GLU A 170 6.61 -3.39 -24.27
C GLU A 170 7.02 -3.56 -22.79
N LYS A 171 7.19 -4.81 -22.36
CA LYS A 171 7.42 -5.17 -20.94
C LYS A 171 8.85 -4.90 -20.49
N ASP A 172 9.83 -5.02 -21.38
CA ASP A 172 11.24 -4.81 -21.06
C ASP A 172 11.49 -3.31 -20.77
N LEU A 173 10.84 -2.43 -21.54
CA LEU A 173 10.84 -0.99 -21.36
C LEU A 173 10.10 -0.60 -20.07
N LEU A 174 8.91 -1.17 -19.81
CA LEU A 174 8.22 -0.91 -18.55
C LEU A 174 9.09 -1.33 -17.36
N TYR A 175 9.69 -2.52 -17.42
CA TYR A 175 10.58 -3.03 -16.38
C TYR A 175 11.77 -2.09 -16.17
N SER A 176 12.46 -1.68 -17.26
CA SER A 176 13.60 -0.77 -17.17
C SER A 176 13.23 0.58 -16.56
N ILE A 177 12.04 1.12 -16.89
CA ILE A 177 11.57 2.38 -16.30
C ILE A 177 11.29 2.21 -14.80
N MET A 178 10.63 1.11 -14.41
CA MET A 178 10.36 0.82 -13.00
C MET A 178 11.66 0.59 -12.21
N GLU A 179 12.65 -0.06 -12.82
CA GLU A 179 13.99 -0.25 -12.25
C GLU A 179 14.74 1.08 -12.07
N ASP A 180 14.68 1.98 -13.05
CA ASP A 180 15.29 3.32 -12.94
C ASP A 180 14.63 4.20 -11.86
N LEU A 181 13.34 3.94 -11.56
CA LEU A 181 12.57 4.66 -10.54
C LEU A 181 12.60 3.98 -9.17
N ALA A 182 13.19 2.79 -9.05
CA ALA A 182 13.21 2.05 -7.80
C ALA A 182 14.33 2.57 -6.88
N PRO A 183 14.03 2.92 -5.62
CA PRO A 183 15.03 3.15 -4.60
C PRO A 183 15.70 1.82 -4.22
N ASP A 184 16.78 1.91 -3.44
CA ASP A 184 17.44 0.72 -2.89
C ASP A 184 16.41 -0.17 -2.17
N CYS A 185 16.35 -1.46 -2.55
CA CYS A 185 15.39 -2.49 -2.10
C CYS A 185 13.98 -2.47 -2.73
N ALA A 186 13.68 -1.59 -3.69
CA ALA A 186 12.47 -1.60 -4.53
C ALA A 186 11.11 -1.70 -3.78
N SER A 187 11.01 -1.18 -2.55
CA SER A 187 9.78 -1.23 -1.74
C SER A 187 8.60 -0.46 -2.34
N ARG A 188 8.89 0.67 -3.02
CA ARG A 188 7.97 1.44 -3.87
C ARG A 188 8.77 2.17 -4.94
N LEU A 189 8.14 2.56 -6.05
CA LEU A 189 8.79 3.48 -7.00
C LEU A 189 8.83 4.90 -6.43
N ASP A 190 9.88 5.66 -6.77
CA ASP A 190 10.03 7.09 -6.50
C ASP A 190 9.09 7.90 -7.41
N LEU A 191 7.80 7.82 -7.11
CA LEU A 191 6.71 8.48 -7.81
C LEU A 191 5.85 9.26 -6.81
N ASP A 192 5.26 10.35 -7.28
CA ASP A 192 4.17 11.03 -6.60
C ASP A 192 2.87 10.23 -6.83
N TYR A 193 2.42 9.48 -5.82
CA TYR A 193 1.19 8.69 -5.90
C TYR A 193 -0.07 9.52 -5.64
N GLY A 194 0.07 10.84 -5.45
CA GLY A 194 -1.03 11.77 -5.21
C GLY A 194 -1.22 12.09 -3.73
N THR A 195 -2.40 12.62 -3.39
CA THR A 195 -2.74 12.99 -2.01
C THR A 195 -3.90 12.14 -1.50
N PRO A 196 -3.74 11.42 -0.36
CA PRO A 196 -2.51 11.32 0.43
C PRO A 196 -1.45 10.45 -0.29
N ASP A 197 -0.18 10.85 -0.20
CA ASP A 197 0.93 10.01 -0.62
C ASP A 197 1.05 8.88 0.41
N PRO A 198 1.20 7.60 -0.02
CA PRO A 198 1.43 6.51 0.91
C PRO A 198 2.61 6.81 1.83
N GLU A 199 2.45 6.56 3.12
CA GLU A 199 3.52 6.83 4.08
C GLU A 199 4.79 6.04 3.73
N ASP A 200 5.94 6.70 3.82
CA ASP A 200 7.26 6.10 3.60
C ASP A 200 7.73 5.31 4.83
N GLY A 201 6.82 4.51 5.38
CA GLY A 201 7.02 3.67 6.56
C GLY A 201 7.65 2.32 6.24
N GLN A 202 8.21 1.69 7.27
CA GLN A 202 8.77 0.35 7.16
C GLN A 202 7.71 -0.72 6.83
N PHE A 203 6.49 -0.52 7.34
CA PHE A 203 5.35 -1.41 7.15
C PHE A 203 4.10 -0.61 6.83
N TRP A 204 3.12 -1.25 6.17
CA TRP A 204 1.81 -0.65 5.99
C TRP A 204 1.05 -0.58 7.31
N GLU A 205 0.47 0.58 7.61
CA GLU A 205 -0.40 0.77 8.77
C GLU A 205 -1.81 1.16 8.33
N SER A 206 -2.81 0.36 8.68
CA SER A 206 -4.22 0.72 8.43
C SER A 206 -4.69 1.71 9.49
N ARG A 207 -4.62 3.02 9.27
CA ARG A 207 -4.98 3.98 10.31
C ARG A 207 -6.45 4.36 10.28
N ALA A 208 -7.06 4.39 11.45
CA ALA A 208 -8.45 4.81 11.60
C ALA A 208 -8.64 6.28 11.18
N GLY A 209 -9.59 6.54 10.29
CA GLY A 209 -9.86 7.84 9.69
C GLY A 209 -9.36 7.98 8.24
N GLU A 210 -8.48 7.11 7.78
CA GLU A 210 -7.95 7.13 6.40
C GLU A 210 -8.81 6.33 5.41
N GLU A 211 -9.92 5.75 5.87
CA GLU A 211 -10.82 4.94 5.04
C GLU A 211 -11.41 5.73 3.85
N ALA A 212 -11.65 7.04 4.03
CA ALA A 212 -12.24 7.89 3.00
C ALA A 212 -11.27 8.18 1.83
N SER A 213 -9.98 8.37 2.12
CA SER A 213 -8.94 8.55 1.09
C SER A 213 -8.76 7.31 0.22
N ASN A 214 -9.00 6.13 0.79
CA ASN A 214 -8.93 4.85 0.08
C ASN A 214 -10.16 4.55 -0.80
N LEU A 215 -11.29 5.21 -0.56
CA LEU A 215 -12.50 5.07 -1.39
C LEU A 215 -12.44 5.93 -2.65
N GLU A 216 -11.74 7.07 -2.62
CA GLU A 216 -11.59 7.95 -3.79
C GLU A 216 -10.63 7.42 -4.87
N SER A 217 -9.79 6.43 -4.53
CA SER A 217 -8.86 5.77 -5.46
C SER A 217 -9.48 4.58 -6.22
N VAL A 218 -10.72 4.20 -5.89
CA VAL A 218 -11.46 3.17 -6.63
C VAL A 218 -11.94 3.76 -7.95
N PRO A 219 -11.51 3.24 -9.12
CA PRO A 219 -12.09 3.67 -10.39
C PRO A 219 -13.56 3.25 -10.39
N ASN A 220 -14.46 4.22 -10.44
CA ASN A 220 -15.89 3.96 -10.64
C ASN A 220 -16.05 3.15 -11.93
N SER A 221 -16.20 1.83 -11.82
CA SER A 221 -16.69 0.99 -12.91
C SER A 221 -18.17 1.30 -13.06
N THR A 222 -18.49 2.21 -13.96
CA THR A 222 -19.85 2.36 -14.47
C THR A 222 -19.97 1.55 -15.75
N ASP A 223 -20.92 0.60 -15.73
CA ASP A 223 -21.41 -0.16 -16.89
C ASP A 223 -21.87 0.74 -18.06
#